data_AF-A0A939JN55-F1
#
_entry.id   AF-A0A939JN55-F1
#
_cell.length_a   1.000
_cell.length_b   1.000
_cell.length_c   1.000
_cell.angle_alpha   90.00
_cell.angle_beta   90.00
_cell.angle_gamma   90.00
#
_symmetry.space_group_name_H-M   'P 1'
#
loop_
_entity.id
_entity.type
_entity.pdbx_description
1 polymer ?
#
loop_
_entity_poly.entity_id
_entity_poly.type
_entity_poly.pdbx_seq_one_letter_code
_entity_poly.pdbx_strand_id
1 'polypeptide(L)'
;MPVAAAIDLVDQWVAQVVDSYAPVVAELERDIEQIEATVFSGEIAPTERIYFLRREATDFYRAVHPLLAVLGRRLQPGRSPAGLQPYFRDVHDHLLLVNEEVAAQRDLLATVLEANIAVISVEQNKINLRQSATMERLTILASVFLPLSFVVGFFGQNFDWLVTRISGFTAFLVLTLCGLLLPCLLLFVWLYRRDRGMPPPMPHMTNAVHRTPAAPGR
;
A
#
# COMPACT_ATOMS: atom_id res chain seq x y z
N MET A 1 -46.99 33.78 -29.26
CA MET A 1 -46.09 34.49 -28.33
C MET A 1 -45.77 33.76 -27.01
N PRO A 2 -46.59 32.86 -26.43
CA PRO A 2 -46.22 32.22 -25.15
C PRO A 2 -45.20 31.05 -25.27
N VAL A 3 -45.08 30.42 -26.44
CA VAL A 3 -44.21 29.25 -26.63
C VAL A 3 -42.72 29.61 -26.71
N ALA A 4 -42.37 30.76 -27.31
CA ALA A 4 -40.98 31.21 -27.41
C ALA A 4 -40.38 31.59 -26.05
N ALA A 5 -41.14 32.30 -25.21
CA ALA A 5 -40.71 32.62 -23.84
C ALA A 5 -40.58 31.38 -22.94
N ALA A 6 -41.44 30.37 -23.15
CA ALA A 6 -41.32 29.10 -22.44
C ALA A 6 -40.10 28.29 -22.88
N ILE A 7 -39.71 28.41 -24.14
CA ILE A 7 -38.50 27.81 -24.72
C ILE A 7 -37.24 28.45 -24.12
N ASP A 8 -37.14 29.78 -24.10
CA ASP A 8 -35.97 30.49 -23.55
C ASP A 8 -35.79 30.22 -22.05
N LEU A 9 -36.91 30.07 -21.30
CA LEU A 9 -36.85 29.71 -19.88
C LEU A 9 -36.31 28.30 -19.66
N VAL A 10 -36.65 27.34 -20.51
CA VAL A 10 -36.13 25.97 -20.41
C VAL A 10 -34.64 25.97 -20.74
N ASP A 11 -34.22 26.68 -21.79
CA ASP A 11 -32.80 26.80 -22.17
C ASP A 11 -31.94 27.38 -21.04
N GLN A 12 -32.42 28.48 -20.42
CA GLN A 12 -31.76 29.06 -19.25
C GLN A 12 -31.70 28.10 -18.06
N TRP A 13 -32.76 27.32 -17.82
CA TRP A 13 -32.79 26.38 -16.71
C TRP A 13 -31.81 25.21 -16.94
N VAL A 14 -31.72 24.72 -18.17
CA VAL A 14 -30.76 23.70 -18.58
C VAL A 14 -29.34 24.19 -18.39
N ALA A 15 -29.03 25.37 -18.93
CA ALA A 15 -27.72 26.00 -18.75
C ALA A 15 -27.39 26.15 -17.25
N GLN A 16 -28.33 26.59 -16.43
CA GLN A 16 -28.11 26.79 -15.00
C GLN A 16 -27.90 25.47 -14.23
N VAL A 17 -28.58 24.39 -14.63
CA VAL A 17 -28.36 23.05 -14.06
C VAL A 17 -26.99 22.52 -14.46
N VAL A 18 -26.60 22.68 -15.73
CA VAL A 18 -25.28 22.32 -16.26
C VAL A 18 -24.16 23.08 -15.56
N ASP A 19 -24.31 24.41 -15.46
CA ASP A 19 -23.39 25.32 -14.77
C ASP A 19 -23.24 24.99 -13.28
N SER A 20 -24.19 24.25 -12.70
CA SER A 20 -24.11 23.79 -11.31
C SER A 20 -23.29 22.51 -11.14
N TYR A 21 -23.25 21.63 -12.13
CA TYR A 21 -22.54 20.34 -12.05
C TYR A 21 -21.08 20.43 -12.49
N ALA A 22 -20.80 21.16 -13.56
CA ALA A 22 -19.44 21.34 -14.10
C ALA A 22 -18.39 21.80 -13.05
N PRO A 23 -18.65 22.82 -12.20
CA PRO A 23 -17.66 23.26 -11.22
C PRO A 23 -17.36 22.22 -10.14
N VAL A 24 -18.35 21.40 -9.75
CA VAL A 24 -18.18 20.33 -8.76
C VAL A 24 -17.28 19.23 -9.32
N VAL A 25 -17.50 18.83 -10.57
CA VAL A 25 -16.68 17.81 -11.25
C VAL A 25 -15.25 18.30 -11.43
N ALA A 26 -15.06 19.56 -11.80
CA ALA A 26 -13.75 20.19 -11.96
C ALA A 26 -13.01 20.42 -10.62
N GLU A 27 -13.74 20.59 -9.51
CA GLU A 27 -13.13 20.63 -8.18
C GLU A 27 -12.67 19.24 -7.74
N LEU A 28 -13.53 18.23 -7.93
CA LEU A 28 -13.19 16.84 -7.69
C LEU A 28 -12.00 16.37 -8.53
N GLU A 29 -11.92 16.78 -9.80
CA GLU A 29 -10.77 16.50 -10.67
C GLU A 29 -9.47 17.07 -10.10
N ARG A 30 -9.47 18.36 -9.73
CA ARG A 30 -8.28 19.00 -9.13
C ARG A 30 -7.84 18.33 -7.83
N ASP A 31 -8.78 17.94 -6.99
CA ASP A 31 -8.47 17.21 -5.75
C ASP A 31 -7.89 15.83 -6.01
N ILE A 32 -8.40 15.13 -7.03
CA ILE A 32 -7.89 13.83 -7.48
C ILE A 32 -6.46 13.98 -8.01
N GLU A 33 -6.20 14.95 -8.89
CA GLU A 33 -4.87 15.24 -9.44
C GLU A 33 -3.83 15.51 -8.34
N GLN A 34 -4.23 16.22 -7.29
CA GLN A 34 -3.34 16.50 -6.16
C GLN A 34 -2.93 15.20 -5.42
N ILE A 35 -3.89 14.30 -5.17
CA ILE A 35 -3.59 13.01 -4.54
C ILE A 35 -2.74 12.15 -5.47
N GLU A 36 -3.09 12.11 -6.76
CA GLU A 36 -2.34 11.37 -7.76
C GLU A 36 -0.88 11.81 -7.78
N ALA A 37 -0.61 13.11 -7.93
CA ALA A 37 0.73 13.66 -7.93
C ALA A 37 1.51 13.30 -6.64
N THR A 38 0.84 13.28 -5.49
CA THR A 38 1.44 12.88 -4.22
C THR A 38 1.87 11.41 -4.25
N VAL A 39 0.97 10.50 -4.64
CA VAL A 39 1.25 9.05 -4.67
C VAL A 39 2.34 8.71 -5.71
N PHE A 40 2.26 9.31 -6.90
CA PHE A 40 3.23 9.06 -7.97
C PHE A 40 4.60 9.70 -7.73
N SER A 41 4.70 10.67 -6.81
CA SER A 41 6.00 11.16 -6.32
C SER A 41 6.72 10.15 -5.40
N GLY A 42 6.03 9.07 -5.00
CA GLY A 42 6.52 8.08 -4.04
C GLY A 42 6.27 8.46 -2.58
N GLU A 43 5.52 9.53 -2.34
CA GLU A 43 5.05 9.91 -1.01
C GLU A 43 3.75 9.18 -0.65
N ILE A 44 3.54 8.95 0.65
CA ILE A 44 2.31 8.33 1.15
C ILE A 44 1.24 9.39 1.27
N ALA A 45 0.20 9.30 0.43
CA ALA A 45 -0.97 10.15 0.55
C ALA A 45 -1.86 9.69 1.72
N PRO A 46 -2.57 10.61 2.40
CA PRO A 46 -3.52 10.25 3.44
C PRO A 46 -4.65 9.36 2.89
N THR A 47 -4.66 8.09 3.27
CA THR A 47 -5.64 7.10 2.78
C THR A 47 -7.09 7.54 3.02
N GLU A 48 -7.35 8.24 4.13
CA GLU A 48 -8.66 8.82 4.43
C GLU A 48 -9.14 9.81 3.36
N ARG A 49 -8.25 10.67 2.85
CA ARG A 49 -8.58 11.65 1.81
C ARG A 49 -8.94 10.95 0.49
N ILE A 50 -8.24 9.87 0.14
CA ILE A 50 -8.55 9.05 -1.04
C ILE A 50 -9.95 8.43 -0.92
N TYR A 51 -10.29 7.87 0.25
CA TYR A 51 -11.61 7.31 0.50
C TYR A 51 -12.71 8.36 0.51
N PHE A 52 -12.43 9.56 1.04
CA PHE A 52 -13.37 10.68 1.04
C PHE A 52 -13.74 11.08 -0.39
N LEU A 53 -12.75 11.35 -1.26
CA LEU A 53 -13.00 11.68 -2.66
C LEU A 53 -13.70 10.55 -3.41
N ARG A 54 -13.33 9.28 -3.15
CA ARG A 54 -14.01 8.13 -3.77
C ARG A 54 -15.48 8.06 -3.37
N ARG A 55 -15.79 8.39 -2.12
CA ARG A 55 -17.17 8.44 -1.63
C ARG A 55 -17.93 9.59 -2.28
N GLU A 56 -17.35 10.78 -2.33
CA GLU A 56 -17.94 11.95 -2.98
C GLU A 56 -18.25 11.71 -4.45
N ALA A 57 -17.28 11.17 -5.21
CA ALA A 57 -17.47 10.76 -6.61
C ALA A 57 -18.58 9.71 -6.76
N THR A 58 -18.68 8.77 -5.81
CA THR A 58 -19.72 7.73 -5.83
C THR A 58 -21.10 8.30 -5.50
N ASP A 59 -21.19 9.23 -4.55
CA ASP A 59 -22.44 9.88 -4.17
C ASP A 59 -22.93 10.78 -5.31
N PHE A 60 -22.03 11.50 -5.99
CA PHE A 60 -22.33 12.27 -7.20
C PHE A 60 -22.82 11.36 -8.34
N TYR A 61 -22.11 10.27 -8.63
CA TYR A 61 -22.53 9.28 -9.63
C TYR A 61 -23.94 8.73 -9.33
N ARG A 62 -24.23 8.40 -8.07
CA ARG A 62 -25.55 7.89 -7.66
C ARG A 62 -26.67 8.91 -7.82
N ALA A 63 -26.36 10.21 -7.73
CA ALA A 63 -27.32 11.28 -7.96
C ALA A 63 -27.57 11.51 -9.46
N VAL A 64 -26.51 11.52 -10.27
CA VAL A 64 -26.57 11.88 -11.69
C VAL A 64 -27.01 10.71 -12.58
N HIS A 65 -26.46 9.52 -12.36
CA HIS A 65 -26.66 8.37 -13.23
C HIS A 65 -28.15 8.01 -13.49
N PRO A 66 -29.05 8.02 -12.48
CA PRO A 66 -30.47 7.71 -12.71
C PRO A 66 -31.19 8.72 -13.61
N LEU A 67 -30.71 9.98 -13.67
CA LEU A 67 -31.31 11.05 -14.47
C LEU A 67 -31.21 10.74 -15.97
N LEU A 68 -30.14 10.07 -16.40
CA LEU A 68 -29.97 9.62 -17.79
C LEU A 68 -31.13 8.73 -18.25
N ALA A 69 -31.54 7.77 -17.41
CA ALA A 69 -32.66 6.89 -17.72
C ALA A 69 -33.99 7.66 -17.79
N VAL A 70 -34.19 8.68 -16.95
CA VAL A 70 -35.40 9.51 -16.94
C VAL A 70 -35.47 10.37 -18.21
N LEU A 71 -34.36 11.02 -18.58
CA LEU A 71 -34.28 11.87 -19.78
C LEU A 71 -34.31 11.04 -21.06
N GLY A 72 -33.65 9.89 -21.08
CA GLY A 72 -33.72 8.93 -22.19
C GLY A 72 -35.15 8.46 -22.48
N ARG A 73 -35.99 8.30 -21.45
CA ARG A 73 -37.43 8.02 -21.64
C ARG A 73 -38.20 9.19 -22.24
N ARG A 74 -37.84 10.43 -21.95
CA ARG A 74 -38.47 11.64 -22.51
C ARG A 74 -38.08 11.87 -23.97
N LEU A 75 -36.91 11.40 -24.37
CA LEU A 75 -36.42 11.48 -25.74
C LEU A 75 -37.14 10.53 -26.71
N GLN A 76 -37.87 9.53 -26.21
CA GLN A 76 -38.63 8.60 -27.04
C GLN A 76 -39.73 9.30 -27.87
N PRO A 77 -40.01 8.84 -29.10
CA PRO A 77 -41.06 9.41 -29.95
C PRO A 77 -42.41 9.49 -29.22
N GLY A 78 -43.04 10.66 -29.26
CA GLY A 78 -44.36 10.89 -28.65
C GLY A 78 -44.38 11.01 -27.12
N ARG A 79 -43.22 10.96 -26.43
CA ARG A 79 -43.13 11.13 -24.96
C ARG A 79 -42.72 12.53 -24.50
N SER A 80 -42.27 13.36 -25.43
CA SER A 80 -41.96 14.78 -25.25
C SER A 80 -42.89 15.61 -26.13
N PRO A 81 -43.37 16.78 -25.66
CA PRO A 81 -43.93 17.80 -26.55
C PRO A 81 -42.95 18.11 -27.68
N ALA A 82 -43.43 18.28 -28.92
CA ALA A 82 -42.57 18.40 -30.11
C ALA A 82 -41.57 19.57 -30.06
N GLY A 83 -41.86 20.62 -29.27
CA GLY A 83 -40.95 21.75 -29.05
C GLY A 83 -39.88 21.53 -27.98
N LEU A 84 -40.04 20.57 -27.06
CA LEU A 84 -39.13 20.37 -25.92
C LEU A 84 -38.05 19.30 -26.17
N GLN A 85 -38.16 18.57 -27.27
CA GLN A 85 -37.30 17.43 -27.57
C GLN A 85 -35.81 17.78 -27.76
N PRO A 86 -35.45 18.91 -28.43
CA PRO A 86 -34.06 19.35 -28.52
C PRO A 86 -33.44 19.67 -27.15
N TYR A 87 -34.21 20.28 -26.24
CA TYR A 87 -33.74 20.62 -24.89
C TYR A 87 -33.47 19.38 -24.04
N PHE A 88 -34.37 18.39 -24.08
CA PHE A 88 -34.12 17.12 -23.39
C PHE A 88 -32.91 16.39 -23.94
N ARG A 89 -32.57 16.60 -25.23
CA ARG A 89 -31.39 16.00 -25.85
C ARG A 89 -30.12 16.67 -25.33
N ASP A 90 -30.11 18.00 -25.33
CA ASP A 90 -28.97 18.78 -24.84
C ASP A 90 -28.62 18.45 -23.37
N VAL A 91 -29.63 18.45 -22.48
CA VAL A 91 -29.45 18.04 -21.07
C VAL A 91 -28.94 16.62 -20.96
N HIS A 92 -29.51 15.70 -21.75
CA HIS A 92 -29.13 14.30 -21.71
C HIS A 92 -27.67 14.11 -22.13
N ASP A 93 -27.26 14.77 -23.21
CA ASP A 93 -25.90 14.66 -23.75
C ASP A 93 -24.88 15.28 -22.77
N HIS A 94 -25.22 16.40 -22.13
CA HIS A 94 -24.36 16.98 -21.10
C HIS A 94 -24.27 16.11 -19.83
N LEU A 95 -25.40 15.61 -19.31
CA LEU A 95 -25.37 14.71 -18.16
C LEU A 95 -24.65 13.39 -18.48
N LEU A 96 -24.67 12.95 -19.74
CA LEU A 96 -23.95 11.76 -20.16
C LEU A 96 -22.44 11.99 -20.04
N LEU A 97 -21.96 13.13 -20.55
CA LEU A 97 -20.55 13.53 -20.44
C LEU A 97 -20.10 13.58 -18.97
N VAL A 98 -20.86 14.28 -18.12
CA VAL A 98 -20.58 14.38 -16.68
C VAL A 98 -20.58 13.01 -16.00
N ASN A 99 -21.51 12.13 -16.35
CA ASN A 99 -21.58 10.78 -15.79
C ASN A 99 -20.38 9.92 -16.21
N GLU A 100 -19.91 10.03 -17.45
CA GLU A 100 -18.72 9.33 -17.95
C GLU A 100 -17.46 9.84 -17.24
N GLU A 101 -17.33 11.15 -17.06
CA GLU A 101 -16.19 11.77 -16.36
C GLU A 101 -16.12 11.32 -14.90
N VAL A 102 -17.23 11.33 -14.17
CA VAL A 102 -17.28 10.86 -12.78
C VAL A 102 -17.02 9.36 -12.68
N ALA A 103 -17.45 8.57 -13.65
CA ALA A 103 -17.12 7.15 -13.71
C ALA A 103 -15.61 6.95 -13.86
N ALA A 104 -14.96 7.69 -14.76
CA ALA A 104 -13.51 7.67 -14.94
C ALA A 104 -12.75 8.11 -13.67
N GLN A 105 -13.21 9.16 -13.00
CA GLN A 105 -12.64 9.62 -11.73
C GLN A 105 -12.72 8.54 -10.63
N ARG A 106 -13.81 7.78 -10.56
CA ARG A 106 -13.96 6.67 -9.60
C ARG A 106 -12.96 5.54 -9.86
N ASP A 107 -12.71 5.22 -11.12
CA ASP A 107 -11.75 4.19 -11.53
C ASP A 107 -10.30 4.65 -11.29
N LEU A 108 -10.00 5.93 -11.57
CA LEU A 108 -8.72 6.54 -11.25
C LEU A 108 -8.45 6.51 -9.75
N LEU A 109 -9.42 6.90 -8.91
CA LEU A 109 -9.28 6.85 -7.45
C LEU A 109 -9.05 5.44 -6.90
N ALA A 110 -9.62 4.41 -7.54
CA ALA A 110 -9.31 3.02 -7.19
C ALA A 110 -7.85 2.67 -7.52
N THR A 111 -7.37 3.09 -8.69
CA THR A 111 -5.97 2.90 -9.12
C THR A 111 -4.99 3.64 -8.20
N VAL A 112 -5.29 4.88 -7.84
CA VAL A 112 -4.48 5.70 -6.92
C VAL A 112 -4.44 5.10 -5.52
N LEU A 113 -5.54 4.53 -5.04
CA LEU A 113 -5.56 3.81 -3.76
C LEU A 113 -4.62 2.60 -3.79
N GLU A 114 -4.65 1.80 -4.86
CA GLU A 114 -3.76 0.65 -5.03
C GLU A 114 -2.29 1.08 -5.09
N ALA A 115 -1.99 2.14 -5.85
CA ALA A 115 -0.65 2.72 -5.92
C ALA A 115 -0.18 3.23 -4.54
N ASN A 116 -1.04 3.89 -3.76
CA ASN A 116 -0.71 4.36 -2.42
C ASN A 116 -0.39 3.19 -1.47
N ILE A 117 -1.16 2.10 -1.55
CA ILE A 117 -0.89 0.87 -0.78
C ILE A 117 0.47 0.27 -1.18
N ALA A 118 0.82 0.29 -2.47
CA ALA A 118 2.13 -0.17 -2.93
C ALA A 118 3.28 0.70 -2.37
N VAL A 119 3.12 2.03 -2.36
CA VAL A 119 4.09 2.96 -1.75
C VAL A 119 4.26 2.70 -0.25
N ILE A 120 3.15 2.53 0.48
CA ILE A 120 3.17 2.16 1.91
C ILE A 120 3.95 0.86 2.12
N SER A 121 3.70 -0.16 1.30
CA SER A 121 4.39 -1.45 1.36
C SER A 121 5.90 -1.32 1.14
N VAL A 122 6.32 -0.51 0.15
CA VAL A 122 7.74 -0.22 -0.11
C VAL A 122 8.39 0.47 1.08
N GLU A 123 7.75 1.47 1.68
CA GLU A 123 8.28 2.15 2.88
C GLU A 123 8.36 1.22 4.09
N GLN A 124 7.34 0.40 4.33
CA GLN A 124 7.37 -0.63 5.37
C GLN A 124 8.51 -1.62 5.16
N ASN A 125 8.75 -2.05 3.92
CA ASN A 125 9.86 -2.95 3.61
C ASN A 125 11.22 -2.29 3.88
N LYS A 126 11.40 -1.02 3.53
CA LYS A 126 12.63 -0.26 3.88
C LYS A 126 12.84 -0.19 5.39
N ILE A 127 11.77 0.03 6.16
CA ILE A 127 11.83 0.03 7.64
C ILE A 127 12.24 -1.35 8.16
N ASN A 128 11.62 -2.42 7.66
CA ASN A 128 11.92 -3.80 8.05
C ASN A 128 13.38 -4.19 7.73
N LEU A 129 13.91 -3.75 6.59
CA LEU A 129 15.31 -3.96 6.23
C LEU A 129 16.26 -3.24 7.20
N ARG A 130 15.96 -1.99 7.57
CA ARG A 130 16.74 -1.24 8.56
C ARG A 130 16.68 -1.87 9.95
N GLN A 131 15.51 -2.36 10.36
CA GLN A 131 15.33 -3.09 11.61
C GLN A 131 16.11 -4.40 11.61
N SER A 132 16.04 -5.17 10.51
CA SER A 132 16.81 -6.40 10.34
C SER A 132 18.32 -6.15 10.45
N ALA A 133 18.83 -5.12 9.78
CA ALA A 133 20.25 -4.74 9.87
C ALA A 133 20.65 -4.32 11.29
N THR A 134 19.76 -3.68 12.05
CA THR A 134 20.00 -3.31 13.45
C THR A 134 20.03 -4.54 14.35
N MET A 135 19.08 -5.47 14.16
CA MET A 135 19.03 -6.74 14.89
C MET A 135 20.26 -7.60 14.62
N GLU A 136 20.75 -7.64 13.38
CA GLU A 136 21.98 -8.33 13.00
C GLU A 136 23.19 -7.77 13.77
N ARG A 137 23.36 -6.45 13.81
CA ARG A 137 24.45 -5.79 14.56
C ARG A 137 24.41 -6.11 16.05
N LEU A 138 23.22 -6.02 16.67
CA LEU A 138 23.04 -6.40 18.07
C LEU A 138 23.35 -7.88 18.31
N THR A 139 22.97 -8.75 17.38
CA THR A 139 23.23 -10.19 17.47
C THR A 139 24.72 -10.51 17.35
N ILE A 140 25.45 -9.83 16.47
CA ILE A 140 26.92 -9.95 16.36
C ILE A 140 27.61 -9.51 17.65
N LEU A 141 27.18 -8.39 18.25
CA LEU A 141 27.72 -7.95 19.53
C LEU A 141 27.38 -8.96 20.65
N ALA A 142 26.14 -9.42 20.72
CA ALA A 142 25.69 -10.38 21.72
C ALA A 142 26.41 -11.73 21.59
N SER A 143 26.69 -12.21 20.38
CA SER A 143 27.39 -13.48 20.16
C SER A 143 28.83 -13.45 20.68
N VAL A 144 29.47 -12.28 20.72
CA VAL A 144 30.80 -12.07 21.32
C VAL A 144 30.70 -11.90 22.83
N PHE A 145 29.79 -11.05 23.32
CA PHE A 145 29.68 -10.73 24.74
C PHE A 145 29.09 -11.85 25.58
N LEU A 146 28.18 -12.67 25.05
CA LEU A 146 27.46 -13.68 25.82
C LEU A 146 28.39 -14.80 26.32
N PRO A 147 29.26 -15.43 25.49
CA PRO A 147 30.26 -16.39 25.98
C PRO A 147 31.27 -15.75 26.93
N LEU A 148 31.71 -14.52 26.65
CA LEU A 148 32.67 -13.81 27.49
C LEU A 148 32.07 -13.49 28.87
N SER A 149 30.83 -12.99 28.91
CA SER A 149 30.09 -12.71 30.14
C SER A 149 29.83 -13.99 30.92
N PHE A 150 29.57 -15.11 30.23
CA PHE A 150 29.45 -16.41 30.88
C PHE A 150 30.77 -16.84 31.55
N VAL A 151 31.92 -16.69 30.88
CA VAL A 151 33.23 -16.98 31.48
C VAL A 151 33.48 -16.10 32.71
N VAL A 152 33.23 -14.79 32.60
CA VAL A 152 33.39 -13.85 33.72
C VAL A 152 32.46 -14.21 34.88
N GLY A 153 31.18 -14.51 34.61
CA GLY A 153 30.22 -14.93 35.63
C GLY A 153 30.60 -16.26 36.28
N PHE A 154 31.07 -17.22 35.48
CA PHE A 154 31.56 -18.51 35.98
C PHE A 154 32.78 -18.32 36.88
N PHE A 155 33.74 -17.46 36.53
CA PHE A 155 34.90 -17.19 37.38
C PHE A 155 34.66 -16.16 38.49
N GLY A 156 33.53 -15.44 38.46
CA GLY A 156 33.11 -14.48 39.49
C GLY A 156 32.25 -15.09 40.60
N GLN A 157 31.92 -16.39 40.52
CA GLN A 157 31.17 -17.07 41.58
C GLN A 157 32.03 -17.29 42.84
N ASN A 158 31.37 -17.38 44.01
CA ASN A 158 32.05 -17.71 45.28
C ASN A 158 32.54 -19.17 45.26
N PHE A 159 33.71 -19.41 44.67
CA PHE A 159 34.35 -20.74 44.64
C PHE A 159 34.74 -21.26 46.01
N ASP A 160 34.77 -20.41 47.04
CA ASP A 160 35.08 -20.81 48.42
C ASP A 160 34.14 -21.93 48.91
N TRP A 161 32.84 -21.84 48.62
CA TRP A 161 31.88 -22.90 48.93
C TRP A 161 32.16 -24.21 48.18
N LEU A 162 32.57 -24.11 46.90
CA LEU A 162 32.85 -25.25 46.03
C LEU A 162 34.14 -25.96 46.46
N VAL A 163 35.21 -25.21 46.74
CA VAL A 163 36.52 -25.71 47.16
C VAL A 163 36.45 -26.35 48.56
N THR A 164 35.66 -25.79 49.48
CA THR A 164 35.56 -26.30 50.87
C THR A 164 34.90 -27.69 50.95
N ARG A 165 34.06 -28.06 49.97
CA ARG A 165 33.27 -29.30 49.99
C ARG A 165 33.82 -30.40 49.06
N ILE A 166 34.83 -30.11 48.25
CA ILE A 166 35.43 -31.05 47.29
C ILE A 166 36.88 -31.33 47.69
N SER A 167 37.16 -32.55 48.15
CA SER A 167 38.48 -32.95 48.66
C SER A 167 39.45 -33.50 47.61
N GLY A 168 39.03 -33.64 46.35
CA GLY A 168 39.82 -34.23 45.26
C GLY A 168 40.08 -33.29 44.10
N PHE A 169 41.35 -33.13 43.71
CA PHE A 169 41.78 -32.33 42.55
C PHE A 169 41.08 -32.73 41.23
N THR A 170 40.82 -34.03 41.05
CA THR A 170 40.10 -34.58 39.90
C THR A 170 38.64 -34.17 39.88
N ALA A 171 37.94 -34.21 41.02
CA ALA A 171 36.54 -33.80 41.13
C ALA A 171 36.38 -32.29 40.88
N PHE A 172 37.33 -31.47 41.36
CA PHE A 172 37.38 -30.04 41.06
C PHE A 172 37.58 -29.78 39.56
N LEU A 173 38.57 -30.42 38.92
CA LEU A 173 38.79 -30.27 37.48
C LEU A 173 37.59 -30.70 36.64
N VAL A 174 36.96 -31.83 36.97
CA VAL A 174 35.79 -32.34 36.23
C VAL A 174 34.59 -31.41 36.38
N LEU A 175 34.27 -30.94 37.59
CA LEU A 175 33.14 -30.02 37.80
C LEU A 175 33.36 -28.67 37.13
N THR A 176 34.59 -28.16 37.15
CA THR A 176 34.93 -26.88 36.52
C THR A 176 34.88 -26.98 35.00
N LEU A 177 35.43 -28.06 34.44
CA LEU A 177 35.45 -28.32 33.01
C LEU A 177 34.04 -28.64 32.47
N CYS A 178 33.26 -29.45 33.18
CA CYS A 178 31.86 -29.71 32.81
C CYS A 178 30.99 -28.46 32.96
N GLY A 179 31.17 -27.66 34.01
CA GLY A 179 30.44 -26.41 34.22
C GLY A 179 30.71 -25.36 33.14
N LEU A 180 31.91 -25.37 32.54
CA LEU A 180 32.27 -24.48 31.43
C LEU A 180 31.85 -25.05 30.06
N LEU A 181 32.16 -26.33 29.79
CA LEU A 181 31.97 -26.93 28.46
C LEU A 181 30.50 -27.25 28.15
N LEU A 182 29.71 -27.65 29.14
CA LEU A 182 28.33 -28.10 28.92
C LEU A 182 27.39 -26.96 28.45
N PRO A 183 27.36 -25.77 29.07
CA PRO A 183 26.60 -24.64 28.55
C PRO A 183 27.14 -24.07 27.23
N CYS A 184 28.47 -24.05 27.03
CA CYS A 184 29.06 -23.68 25.73
C CYS A 184 28.64 -24.64 24.60
N LEU A 185 28.64 -25.96 24.87
CA LEU A 185 28.17 -26.97 23.93
C LEU A 185 26.68 -26.82 23.66
N LEU A 186 25.85 -26.59 24.69
CA LEU A 186 24.42 -26.36 24.52
C LEU A 186 24.13 -25.12 23.66
N LEU A 187 24.86 -24.03 23.87
CA LEU A 187 24.72 -22.80 23.11
C LEU A 187 25.18 -23.00 21.65
N PHE A 188 26.30 -23.70 21.42
CA PHE A 188 26.77 -24.06 20.09
C PHE A 188 25.77 -24.97 19.35
N VAL A 189 25.25 -26.00 20.01
CA VAL A 189 24.24 -26.90 19.43
C VAL A 189 22.94 -26.15 19.15
N TRP A 190 22.51 -25.25 20.03
CA TRP A 190 21.31 -24.44 19.80
C TRP A 190 21.47 -23.53 18.58
N LEU A 191 22.61 -22.84 18.44
CA LEU A 191 22.91 -22.02 17.26
C LEU A 191 22.96 -22.88 15.98
N TYR A 192 23.68 -24.00 16.01
CA TYR A 192 23.80 -24.90 14.86
C TYR A 192 22.47 -25.54 14.46
N ARG A 193 21.55 -25.76 15.40
CA ARG A 193 20.18 -26.23 15.11
C ARG A 193 19.28 -25.11 14.59
N ARG A 194 19.51 -23.85 15.01
CA ARG A 194 18.77 -22.68 14.52
C ARG A 194 19.09 -22.36 13.06
N ASP A 195 20.34 -22.51 12.64
CA ASP A 195 20.77 -22.24 11.26
C ASP A 195 20.20 -23.23 10.23
N ARG A 196 19.76 -24.43 10.64
CA ARG A 196 19.10 -25.39 9.74
C ARG A 196 17.64 -25.03 9.39
N GLY A 197 17.09 -23.98 10.00
CA GLY A 197 15.76 -23.47 9.67
C GLY A 197 15.72 -22.42 8.56
N MET A 198 16.88 -21.94 8.08
CA MET A 198 16.93 -20.98 6.98
C MET A 198 16.90 -21.72 5.63
N PRO A 199 15.96 -21.40 4.72
CA PRO A 199 16.02 -21.93 3.36
C PRO A 199 17.36 -21.53 2.73
N PRO A 200 17.97 -22.41 1.90
CA PRO A 200 19.24 -22.11 1.26
C PRO A 200 19.14 -20.76 0.52
N PRO A 201 20.20 -19.94 0.51
CA PRO A 201 20.20 -18.69 -0.24
C PRO A 201 19.83 -19.01 -1.69
N MET A 202 18.71 -18.46 -2.15
CA MET A 202 18.23 -18.63 -3.51
C MET A 202 19.37 -18.22 -4.45
N PRO A 203 19.74 -19.04 -5.45
CA PRO A 203 20.77 -18.64 -6.39
C PRO A 203 20.36 -17.32 -7.02
N HIS A 204 21.19 -16.29 -6.85
CA HIS A 204 21.03 -15.03 -7.55
C HIS A 204 20.94 -15.36 -9.04
N MET A 205 19.75 -15.24 -9.63
CA MET A 205 19.56 -15.25 -11.08
C MET A 205 20.10 -13.94 -11.65
N THR A 206 21.39 -13.70 -11.44
CA THR A 206 22.16 -12.70 -12.15
C THR A 206 22.46 -13.31 -13.51
N ASN A 207 21.91 -12.70 -14.57
CA ASN A 207 22.15 -12.95 -15.99
C ASN A 207 21.35 -14.07 -16.67
N ALA A 208 20.07 -13.79 -16.96
CA ALA A 208 19.36 -14.48 -18.06
C ALA A 208 18.59 -13.53 -19.02
N VAL A 209 18.84 -12.21 -18.97
CA VAL A 209 18.10 -11.24 -19.82
C VAL A 209 18.95 -10.65 -20.97
N HIS A 210 20.26 -10.90 -21.03
CA HIS A 210 21.13 -10.33 -22.08
C HIS A 210 21.53 -11.26 -23.23
N ARG A 211 20.72 -12.26 -23.58
CA ARG A 211 20.89 -12.97 -24.88
C ARG A 211 19.86 -12.48 -25.88
N THR A 212 20.19 -11.37 -26.53
CA THR A 212 19.66 -11.02 -27.87
C THR A 212 20.03 -12.17 -28.83
N PRO A 213 19.09 -12.73 -29.60
CA PRO A 213 19.44 -13.65 -30.67
C PRO A 213 20.07 -12.83 -31.80
N ALA A 214 21.36 -13.04 -32.06
CA ALA A 214 21.98 -12.59 -33.29
C ALA A 214 21.29 -13.29 -34.47
N ALA A 215 20.69 -12.49 -35.36
CA ALA A 215 20.20 -12.96 -36.65
C ALA A 215 21.39 -13.44 -37.51
N PRO A 216 21.31 -14.61 -38.16
CA PRO A 216 22.28 -14.97 -39.18
C PRO A 216 21.90 -14.25 -40.48
N GLY A 217 22.79 -13.39 -40.96
CA GLY A 217 22.70 -12.85 -42.31
C GLY A 217 23.01 -13.93 -43.35
N ARG A 218 22.04 -14.19 -44.23
CA ARG A 218 22.14 -14.29 -45.69
C ARG A 218 20.85 -14.88 -46.26
#